data_AF-A0A6I0EEI1-F1
#
_entry.id   AF-A0A6I0EEI1-F1
#
_cell.length_a   1.000
_cell.length_b   1.000
_cell.length_c   1.000
_cell.angle_alpha   90.00
_cell.angle_beta   90.00
_cell.angle_gamma   90.00
#
_symmetry.space_group_name_H-M   'P 1'
#
loop_
_entity.id
_entity.type
_entity.pdbx_description
1 polymer ?
#
loop_
_entity_poly.entity_id
_entity_poly.type
_entity_poly.pdbx_seq_one_letter_code
_entity_poly.pdbx_strand_id
1 'polypeptide(L)'
;MSILKVGILVAVVVAILPADREQQAALYNRAASAVHWTATFCDRNGPTCEQAGVLWAGFVKKAQFGAAMAYELVMKNTGRDQSRSLIEPTVDLTPRGTLRADDLEPAWRGSSRSGV
;
A
#
# COMPACT_ATOMS: atom_id res chain seq x y z
N MET A 1 -16.46 -2.86 12.02
CA MET A 1 -16.88 -1.64 11.26
C MET A 1 -15.91 -1.20 10.16
N SER A 2 -14.69 -1.74 10.02
CA SER A 2 -13.76 -1.28 8.97
C SER A 2 -13.99 -1.89 7.59
N ILE A 3 -14.45 -3.15 7.51
CA ILE A 3 -14.70 -3.85 6.24
C ILE A 3 -15.82 -3.18 5.44
N LEU A 4 -16.91 -2.80 6.08
CA LEU A 4 -18.01 -2.07 5.41
C LEU A 4 -17.54 -0.73 4.85
N LYS A 5 -16.69 0.00 5.59
CA LYS A 5 -16.11 1.27 5.11
C LYS A 5 -15.20 1.05 3.90
N VAL A 6 -14.33 0.03 3.94
CA VAL A 6 -13.47 -0.33 2.81
C VAL A 6 -14.30 -0.76 1.60
N GLY A 7 -15.33 -1.58 1.80
CA GLY A 7 -16.23 -2.02 0.74
C GLY A 7 -16.96 -0.85 0.06
N ILE A 8 -17.45 0.11 0.84
CA ILE A 8 -18.07 1.34 0.30
C ILE A 8 -17.06 2.15 -0.52
N LEU A 9 -15.83 2.32 -0.02
CA LEU A 9 -14.79 3.05 -0.76
C LEU A 9 -14.45 2.37 -2.08
N VAL A 10 -14.30 1.04 -2.08
CA VAL A 10 -14.05 0.28 -3.31
C VAL A 10 -15.23 0.41 -4.28
N ALA A 11 -16.47 0.31 -3.80
CA ALA A 11 -17.66 0.45 -4.63
C ALA A 11 -17.74 1.85 -5.26
N VAL A 12 -17.42 2.91 -4.50
CA VAL A 12 -17.37 4.28 -5.03
C VAL A 12 -16.31 4.41 -6.13
N VAL A 13 -15.11 3.85 -5.91
CA VAL A 13 -14.06 3.86 -6.93
C VAL A 13 -14.55 3.16 -8.20
N VAL A 14 -15.08 1.95 -8.09
CA VAL A 14 -15.59 1.19 -9.24
C VAL A 14 -16.72 1.92 -9.96
N ALA A 15 -17.62 2.57 -9.22
CA ALA A 15 -18.74 3.31 -9.81
C ALA A 15 -18.30 4.54 -10.62
N ILE A 16 -17.14 5.12 -10.31
CA ILE A 16 -16.57 6.26 -11.05
C ILE A 16 -15.82 5.80 -12.30
N LEU A 17 -15.37 4.55 -12.36
CA LEU A 17 -14.63 4.03 -13.51
C LEU A 17 -15.59 3.81 -14.71
N PRO A 18 -15.29 4.38 -15.90
CA PRO A 18 -16.14 4.22 -17.06
C PRO A 18 -16.08 2.79 -17.61
N ALA A 19 -17.24 2.15 -17.73
CA ALA A 19 -17.37 0.83 -18.36
C ALA A 19 -17.45 0.91 -19.90
N ASP A 20 -18.01 1.99 -20.44
CA ASP A 20 -18.23 2.17 -21.87
C ASP A 20 -16.96 2.60 -22.62
N ARG A 21 -16.78 2.08 -23.83
CA ARG A 21 -15.59 2.37 -24.67
C ARG A 21 -15.44 3.85 -25.01
N GLU A 22 -16.55 4.55 -25.27
CA GLU A 22 -16.53 5.98 -25.57
C GLU A 22 -16.11 6.82 -24.34
N GLN A 23 -16.63 6.47 -23.16
CA GLN A 23 -16.27 7.13 -21.91
C GLN A 23 -14.82 6.84 -21.50
N GLN A 24 -14.32 5.62 -21.77
CA GLN A 24 -12.91 5.26 -21.60
C GLN A 24 -12.00 6.10 -22.50
N ALA A 25 -12.37 6.29 -23.76
CA ALA A 25 -11.61 7.14 -24.68
C ALA A 25 -11.61 8.61 -24.22
N ALA A 26 -12.75 9.12 -23.75
CA ALA A 26 -12.84 10.47 -23.19
C ALA A 26 -11.97 10.64 -21.92
N LEU A 27 -11.99 9.65 -21.01
CA LEU A 27 -11.13 9.63 -19.82
C LEU A 27 -9.65 9.60 -20.22
N TYR A 28 -9.28 8.77 -21.19
CA TYR A 28 -7.91 8.68 -21.69
C TYR A 28 -7.44 10.00 -22.29
N ASN A 29 -8.25 10.65 -23.13
CA ASN A 29 -7.93 11.95 -23.71
C ASN A 29 -7.73 13.03 -22.63
N ARG A 30 -8.57 13.04 -21.59
CA ARG A 30 -8.41 13.93 -20.43
C ARG A 30 -7.12 13.64 -19.68
N ALA A 31 -6.82 12.37 -19.42
CA ALA A 31 -5.58 11.97 -18.77
C ALA A 31 -4.35 12.39 -19.58
N ALA A 32 -4.36 12.16 -20.91
CA ALA A 32 -3.30 12.58 -21.81
C ALA A 32 -3.10 14.11 -21.78
N SER A 33 -4.19 14.89 -21.78
CA SER A 33 -4.13 16.35 -21.68
C SER A 33 -3.55 16.82 -20.35
N ALA A 34 -3.89 16.15 -19.24
CA ALA A 34 -3.35 16.45 -17.92
C ALA A 34 -1.85 16.17 -17.86
N VAL A 35 -1.41 15.02 -18.40
CA VAL A 35 0.01 14.66 -18.49
C VAL A 35 0.78 15.71 -19.30
N HIS A 36 0.22 16.17 -20.42
CA HIS A 36 0.85 17.21 -21.24
C HIS A 36 1.04 18.53 -20.46
N TRP A 37 0.04 18.93 -19.68
CA TRP A 37 0.14 20.10 -18.81
C TRP A 37 1.17 19.92 -17.69
N THR A 38 1.21 18.74 -17.07
CA THR A 38 2.20 18.43 -16.04
C THR A 38 3.62 18.46 -16.61
N ALA A 39 3.84 17.89 -17.80
CA ALA A 39 5.14 17.94 -18.48
C ALA A 39 5.60 19.39 -18.71
N THR A 40 4.72 20.21 -19.30
CA THR A 40 5.00 21.63 -19.54
C THR A 40 5.24 22.41 -18.22
N PHE A 41 4.54 22.03 -17.15
CA PHE A 41 4.78 22.61 -15.82
C PHE A 41 6.16 22.23 -15.27
N CYS A 42 6.57 20.97 -15.43
CA CYS A 42 7.89 20.49 -15.00
C CYS A 42 9.03 21.13 -15.77
N ASP A 43 8.86 21.38 -17.08
CA ASP A 43 9.84 22.12 -17.87
C ASP A 43 10.11 23.53 -17.30
N ARG A 44 9.07 24.15 -16.73
CA ARG A 44 9.17 25.49 -16.12
C ARG A 44 9.55 25.47 -14.64
N ASN A 45 9.31 24.36 -13.94
CA ASN A 45 9.48 24.23 -12.48
C ASN A 45 10.23 22.93 -12.12
N GLY A 46 11.40 22.73 -12.73
CA GLY A 46 12.21 21.52 -12.57
C GLY A 46 12.43 21.08 -11.11
N PRO A 47 12.89 21.97 -10.20
CA PRO A 47 13.15 21.59 -8.81
C PRO A 47 11.90 21.08 -8.07
N THR A 48 10.73 21.64 -8.35
CA THR A 48 9.46 21.21 -7.74
C THR A 48 9.06 19.83 -8.25
N CYS A 49 9.23 19.56 -9.55
CA CYS A 49 8.93 18.24 -10.10
C CYS A 49 9.91 17.16 -9.62
N GLU A 50 11.19 17.48 -9.41
CA GLU A 50 12.15 16.52 -8.85
C GLU A 50 11.72 16.06 -7.45
N GLN A 51 11.37 17.01 -6.58
CA GLN A 51 10.88 16.71 -5.23
C GLN A 51 9.56 15.92 -5.26
N ALA A 52 8.63 16.31 -6.14
CA ALA A 52 7.37 15.61 -6.32
C ALA A 52 7.59 14.17 -6.84
N GLY A 53 8.58 13.97 -7.72
CA GLY A 53 8.94 12.67 -8.29
C GLY A 53 9.37 11.67 -7.22
N VAL A 54 10.17 12.09 -6.24
CA VAL A 54 10.59 11.25 -5.11
C VAL A 54 9.39 10.77 -4.29
N LEU A 55 8.47 11.68 -3.95
CA LEU A 55 7.27 11.36 -3.18
C LEU A 55 6.33 10.45 -3.98
N TRP A 56 6.16 10.73 -5.26
CA TRP A 56 5.34 9.94 -6.18
C TRP A 56 5.87 8.51 -6.32
N ALA A 57 7.18 8.34 -6.49
CA ALA A 57 7.80 7.02 -6.57
C ALA A 57 7.52 6.17 -5.32
N GLY A 58 7.56 6.78 -4.13
CA GLY A 58 7.17 6.12 -2.88
C GLY A 58 5.70 5.69 -2.85
N PHE A 59 4.80 6.55 -3.34
CA PHE A 59 3.37 6.22 -3.46
C PHE A 59 3.14 5.06 -4.43
N VAL A 60 3.78 5.07 -5.60
CA VAL A 60 3.68 4.01 -6.61
C VAL A 60 4.11 2.66 -6.04
N LYS A 61 5.23 2.59 -5.30
CA LYS A 61 5.67 1.33 -4.68
C LYS A 61 4.68 0.81 -3.64
N LYS A 62 4.10 1.70 -2.83
CA LYS A 62 3.06 1.32 -1.86
C LYS A 62 1.79 0.83 -2.55
N ALA A 63 1.39 1.47 -3.64
CA ALA A 63 0.25 1.05 -4.45
C ALA A 63 0.48 -0.33 -5.10
N GLN A 64 1.68 -0.58 -5.65
CA GLN A 64 2.06 -1.88 -6.20
C GLN A 64 1.96 -3.00 -5.16
N PHE A 65 2.54 -2.78 -3.97
CA PHE A 65 2.43 -3.74 -2.87
C PHE A 65 0.98 -3.96 -2.43
N GLY A 66 0.22 -2.88 -2.26
CA GLY A 66 -1.19 -2.96 -1.86
C GLY A 66 -2.06 -3.71 -2.88
N ALA A 67 -1.82 -3.48 -4.18
CA ALA A 67 -2.53 -4.16 -5.25
C ALA A 67 -2.19 -5.66 -5.30
N ALA A 68 -0.90 -6.02 -5.18
CA ALA A 68 -0.47 -7.41 -5.11
C ALA A 68 -1.10 -8.14 -3.90
N MET A 69 -1.06 -7.52 -2.72
CA MET A 69 -1.68 -8.06 -1.51
C MET A 69 -3.20 -8.25 -1.67
N ALA A 70 -3.91 -7.25 -2.22
CA ALA A 70 -5.35 -7.34 -2.43
C ALA A 70 -5.71 -8.48 -3.40
N TYR A 71 -4.93 -8.64 -4.48
CA TYR A 71 -5.10 -9.72 -5.44
C TYR A 71 -4.87 -11.10 -4.80
N GLU A 72 -3.79 -11.27 -4.04
CA GLU A 72 -3.50 -12.52 -3.31
C GLU A 72 -4.59 -12.88 -2.31
N LEU A 73 -5.13 -11.91 -1.57
CA LEU A 73 -6.24 -12.13 -0.63
C LEU A 73 -7.51 -12.59 -1.34
N VAL A 74 -7.86 -11.97 -2.48
CA VAL A 74 -9.01 -12.40 -3.29
C VAL A 74 -8.80 -13.83 -3.79
N MET A 75 -7.64 -14.13 -4.40
CA MET A 75 -7.34 -15.45 -4.93
C MET A 75 -7.27 -16.55 -3.86
N LYS A 76 -6.73 -16.24 -2.67
CA LYS A 76 -6.68 -17.18 -1.54
C LYS A 76 -8.06 -17.44 -0.92
N ASN A 77 -9.00 -16.51 -1.07
CA ASN A 77 -10.35 -16.62 -0.54
C ASN A 77 -11.34 -17.26 -1.53
N THR A 78 -11.18 -17.03 -2.85
CA THR A 78 -11.98 -17.72 -3.88
C THR A 78 -11.65 -19.20 -4.01
N GLY A 79 -10.47 -19.65 -3.58
CA GLY A 79 -10.12 -21.07 -3.46
C GLY A 79 -10.55 -21.74 -2.14
N ARG A 80 -11.28 -21.05 -1.26
CA ARG A 80 -11.50 -21.44 0.15
C ARG A 80 -12.95 -21.74 0.53
N ASP A 81 -13.75 -22.27 -0.40
CA ASP A 81 -15.03 -22.93 -0.07
C ASP A 81 -14.86 -24.33 0.57
N GLN A 82 -13.64 -24.76 0.91
CA GLN A 82 -13.44 -25.90 1.79
C GLN A 82 -12.45 -25.58 2.93
N SER A 83 -13.01 -25.67 4.13
CA SER A 83 -12.35 -25.81 5.42
C SER A 83 -11.83 -24.53 6.08
N ARG A 84 -12.60 -24.11 7.09
CA ARG A 84 -12.17 -23.28 8.23
C ARG A 84 -10.80 -23.74 8.71
N SER A 85 -9.81 -22.87 8.57
CA SER A 85 -8.67 -22.86 9.49
C SER A 85 -8.28 -21.40 9.67
N LEU A 86 -8.40 -20.92 10.90
CA LEU A 86 -7.85 -19.65 11.36
C LEU A 86 -6.36 -19.68 11.04
N ILE A 87 -5.94 -18.96 9.99
CA ILE A 87 -4.51 -18.76 9.74
C ILE A 87 -4.09 -17.58 10.60
N GLU A 88 -3.54 -17.92 11.75
CA GLU A 88 -2.61 -17.07 12.49
C GLU A 88 -1.45 -16.71 11.52
N PRO A 89 -1.03 -15.43 11.42
CA PRO A 89 0.11 -15.09 10.58
C PRO A 89 1.35 -15.76 11.19
N THR A 90 1.87 -16.78 10.52
CA THR A 90 3.17 -17.38 10.85
C THR A 90 4.25 -16.39 10.46
N VAL A 91 4.47 -15.40 11.31
CA VAL A 91 5.72 -14.64 11.33
C VAL A 91 6.80 -15.65 11.69
N ASP A 92 7.76 -15.86 10.80
CA ASP A 92 8.93 -16.68 11.08
C ASP A 92 9.76 -15.98 12.17
N LEU A 93 9.54 -16.39 13.42
CA LEU A 93 10.25 -15.91 14.60
C LEU A 93 11.63 -16.59 14.75
N THR A 94 12.12 -17.36 13.77
CA THR A 94 13.47 -17.90 13.86
C THR A 94 14.47 -16.74 13.96
N PRO A 95 15.23 -16.62 15.07
CA PRO A 95 16.16 -15.52 15.23
C PRO A 95 17.32 -15.71 14.24
N ARG A 96 17.30 -14.98 13.12
CA ARG A 96 18.41 -14.93 12.16
C ARG A 96 19.45 -13.89 12.57
N GLY A 97 19.94 -13.95 13.81
CA GLY A 97 20.81 -12.92 14.36
C GLY A 97 21.94 -13.48 15.23
N THR A 98 23.11 -12.88 15.09
CA THR A 98 24.27 -13.01 16.00
C THR A 98 24.08 -12.22 17.30
N LEU A 99 22.85 -11.83 17.61
CA LEU A 99 22.51 -10.93 18.71
C LEU A 99 22.51 -11.70 20.02
N ARG A 100 23.13 -11.11 21.04
CA ARG A 100 23.14 -11.64 22.40
C ARG A 100 21.82 -11.31 23.09
N ALA A 101 21.48 -12.05 24.14
CA ALA A 101 20.23 -11.85 24.88
C ALA A 101 20.09 -10.39 25.38
N ASP A 102 21.20 -9.75 25.73
CA ASP A 102 21.26 -8.37 26.20
C ASP A 102 20.92 -7.34 25.10
N ASP A 103 21.12 -7.67 23.82
CA ASP A 103 20.80 -6.80 22.68
C ASP A 103 19.29 -6.74 22.40
N LEU A 104 18.52 -7.69 22.96
CA LEU A 104 17.07 -7.75 22.82
C LEU A 104 16.36 -6.89 23.86
N GLU A 105 17.08 -6.37 24.86
CA GLU A 105 16.48 -5.48 25.84
C GLU A 105 16.33 -4.07 25.26
N PRO A 106 15.11 -3.51 25.23
CA PRO A 106 14.92 -2.16 24.73
C PRO A 106 15.63 -1.15 25.64
N ALA A 107 16.59 -0.40 25.08
CA ALA A 107 17.43 0.58 25.80
C ALA A 107 16.65 1.67 26.57
N TRP A 108 15.35 1.84 26.29
CA TRP A 108 14.48 2.78 26.99
C TRP A 108 13.90 2.24 28.31
N ARG A 109 14.04 0.95 28.61
CA ARG A 109 13.71 0.43 29.95
C ARG A 109 14.87 0.75 30.88
N GLY A 110 14.72 1.83 31.66
CA GLY A 110 15.66 2.18 32.72
C GLY A 110 15.90 0.98 33.65
N SER A 111 17.14 0.82 34.12
CA SER A 111 17.53 -0.30 34.99
C SER A 111 16.56 -0.45 36.15
N SER A 112 15.89 -1.60 36.23
CA SER A 112 15.10 -1.96 37.41
C SER A 112 16.07 -2.23 38.56
N ARG A 113 16.47 -1.17 39.26
CA ARG A 113 16.97 -1.28 40.63
C ARG A 113 15.83 -1.86 41.46
N SER A 114 15.86 -3.17 41.66
CA SER A 114 15.09 -3.82 42.72
C SER A 114 15.66 -3.31 44.04
N GLY A 115 14.99 -2.31 44.60
CA GLY A 115 15.28 -1.76 45.92
C GLY A 115 14.28 -2.34 46.93
N VAL A 116 14.85 -3.11 47.86
CA VAL A 116 14.30 -3.69 49.11
C VAL A 116 13.42 -4.91 48.95
#